data_AF-A0AAD1EGV6-F1
#
_entry.id   AF-A0AAD1EGV6-F1
#
_cell.length_a   1.000
_cell.length_b   1.000
_cell.length_c   1.000
_cell.angle_alpha   90.00
_cell.angle_beta   90.00
_cell.angle_gamma   90.00
#
_symmetry.space_group_name_H-M   'P 1'
#
loop_
_entity.id
_entity.type
_entity.pdbx_description
1 polymer ?
#
loop_
_entity_poly.entity_id
_entity_poly.type
_entity_poly.pdbx_seq_one_letter_code
_entity_poly.pdbx_strand_id
1 'polypeptide(L)'
;MTIIVSTHSYRGGTGKSNTTANIAAQLARRGRRVAIVDTDIQSPGIHVLFGIEPDRLRYTLNDYLWGRCRIEEAAHDVTDRLAEAVAGAAGGTVMLVPSSIRPGEIARVVKEGYDVNLLNDGFQDLSRALALDYLLIDTHPGVNEETLLSIAISDTLLLVLRPDHQDYQGTAVTLDLARRLGVPQLLLIVNKVLPSLDFRELSDRIASTYRVPVAAVLPLSEDMVRLGSGGLYSLLAPTSAYADGIAAITALVDSDR
;
A
#
# COMPACT_ATOMS: atom_id res chain seq x y z
N MET A 1 -0.83 -20.18 2.15
CA MET A 1 -0.48 -19.37 0.97
C MET A 1 -0.78 -17.93 1.30
N THR A 2 0.20 -17.05 1.20
CA THR A 2 0.06 -15.61 1.47
C THR A 2 -0.50 -14.93 0.23
N ILE A 3 -1.48 -14.03 0.40
CA ILE A 3 -2.04 -13.24 -0.69
C ILE A 3 -1.23 -11.94 -0.82
N ILE A 4 -0.72 -11.66 -2.01
CA ILE A 4 0.08 -10.48 -2.31
C ILE A 4 -0.81 -9.39 -2.91
N VAL A 5 -0.83 -8.23 -2.25
CA VAL A 5 -1.62 -7.07 -2.65
C VAL A 5 -0.69 -5.88 -2.87
N SER A 6 -0.53 -5.43 -4.12
CA SER A 6 0.22 -4.21 -4.40
C SER A 6 -0.68 -3.01 -4.51
N THR A 7 -0.31 -1.91 -3.87
CA THR A 7 -0.92 -0.59 -4.10
C THR A 7 0.02 0.24 -4.96
N HIS A 8 -0.47 0.67 -6.12
CA HIS A 8 0.31 1.40 -7.11
C HIS A 8 -0.43 2.59 -7.70
N SER A 9 0.30 3.52 -8.31
CA SER A 9 -0.22 4.70 -8.98
C SER A 9 0.85 5.29 -9.90
N TYR A 10 0.46 5.77 -11.07
CA TYR A 10 1.42 6.37 -12.01
C TYR A 10 2.08 7.67 -11.48
N ARG A 11 1.39 8.42 -10.61
CA ARG A 11 1.90 9.68 -10.05
C ARG A 11 2.11 9.60 -8.54
N GLY A 12 3.03 10.43 -8.03
CA GLY A 12 3.21 10.63 -6.59
C GLY A 12 2.04 11.41 -5.97
N GLY A 13 1.85 11.28 -4.64
CA GLY A 13 0.85 12.06 -3.91
C GLY A 13 -0.62 11.69 -4.15
N THR A 14 -0.89 10.55 -4.79
CA THR A 14 -2.24 9.98 -5.04
C THR A 14 -2.87 9.36 -3.80
N GLY A 15 -2.09 9.00 -2.78
CA GLY A 15 -2.56 8.43 -1.52
C GLY A 15 -2.33 6.92 -1.34
N LYS A 16 -1.39 6.32 -2.09
CA LYS A 16 -1.00 4.90 -1.97
C LYS A 16 -0.70 4.49 -0.54
N SER A 17 0.31 5.06 0.10
CA SER A 17 0.74 4.68 1.45
C SER A 17 -0.37 4.80 2.50
N ASN A 18 -1.21 5.85 2.38
CA ASN A 18 -2.40 6.00 3.23
C ASN A 18 -3.39 4.86 3.01
N THR A 19 -3.68 4.54 1.76
CA THR A 19 -4.59 3.45 1.38
C THR A 19 -4.05 2.10 1.86
N THR A 20 -2.77 1.79 1.58
CA THR A 20 -2.08 0.57 2.01
C THR A 20 -2.14 0.39 3.53
N ALA A 21 -1.73 1.40 4.29
CA ALA A 21 -1.70 1.32 5.76
C ALA A 21 -3.10 1.15 6.37
N ASN A 22 -4.11 1.84 5.83
CA ASN A 22 -5.48 1.72 6.32
C ASN A 22 -6.13 0.36 5.94
N ILE A 23 -5.82 -0.20 4.77
CA ILE A 23 -6.26 -1.57 4.41
C ILE A 23 -5.59 -2.59 5.32
N ALA A 24 -4.28 -2.48 5.57
CA ALA A 24 -3.56 -3.37 6.47
C ALA A 24 -4.19 -3.40 7.87
N ALA A 25 -4.54 -2.22 8.39
CA ALA A 25 -5.23 -2.08 9.66
C ALA A 25 -6.61 -2.77 9.67
N GLN A 26 -7.41 -2.61 8.62
CA GLN A 26 -8.72 -3.26 8.53
C GLN A 26 -8.60 -4.79 8.39
N LEU A 27 -7.61 -5.29 7.64
CA LEU A 27 -7.30 -6.72 7.56
C LEU A 27 -6.90 -7.28 8.94
N ALA A 28 -6.01 -6.59 9.67
CA ALA A 28 -5.62 -7.01 11.01
C ALA A 28 -6.80 -6.98 12.01
N ARG A 29 -7.72 -5.99 11.88
CA ARG A 29 -8.97 -5.97 12.65
C ARG A 29 -9.87 -7.17 12.39
N ARG A 30 -9.75 -7.82 11.23
CA ARG A 30 -10.42 -9.08 10.89
C ARG A 30 -9.61 -10.33 11.29
N GLY A 31 -8.58 -10.17 12.13
CA GLY A 31 -7.77 -11.27 12.65
C GLY A 31 -6.70 -11.79 11.68
N ARG A 32 -6.40 -11.05 10.61
CA ARG A 32 -5.38 -11.44 9.62
C ARG A 32 -3.97 -11.07 10.10
N ARG A 33 -2.99 -11.90 9.76
CA ARG A 33 -1.55 -11.57 9.91
C ARG A 33 -1.07 -10.88 8.64
N VAL A 34 -0.70 -9.62 8.77
CA VAL A 34 -0.40 -8.75 7.63
C VAL A 34 1.03 -8.24 7.75
N ALA A 35 1.77 -8.22 6.64
CA ALA A 35 2.96 -7.38 6.54
C ALA A 35 2.79 -6.33 5.45
N ILE A 36 3.42 -5.19 5.64
CA ILE A 36 3.57 -4.13 4.64
C ILE A 36 5.05 -4.01 4.31
N VAL A 37 5.40 -3.98 3.03
CA VAL A 37 6.76 -3.64 2.58
C VAL A 37 6.71 -2.33 1.81
N ASP A 38 7.44 -1.34 2.31
CA ASP A 38 7.61 -0.03 1.67
C ASP A 38 8.68 -0.15 0.59
N THR A 39 8.28 -0.31 -0.67
CA THR A 39 9.18 -0.35 -1.82
C THR A 39 9.35 1.02 -2.49
N ASP A 40 8.79 2.10 -1.92
CA ASP A 40 9.11 3.48 -2.28
C ASP A 40 10.45 3.91 -1.65
N ILE A 41 11.53 3.22 -2.03
CA ILE A 41 12.88 3.45 -1.46
C ILE A 41 13.40 4.87 -1.76
N GLN A 42 12.94 5.48 -2.85
CA GLN A 42 13.38 6.81 -3.26
C GLN A 42 12.69 7.93 -2.48
N SER A 43 11.48 7.68 -1.96
CA SER A 43 10.70 8.66 -1.18
C SER A 43 9.90 7.98 -0.05
N PRO A 44 10.58 7.28 0.89
CA PRO A 44 9.92 6.48 1.91
C PRO A 44 9.12 7.35 2.87
N GLY A 45 7.97 6.85 3.32
CA GLY A 45 7.07 7.66 4.15
C GLY A 45 5.99 6.92 4.93
N ILE A 46 5.74 5.64 4.66
CA ILE A 46 4.63 4.93 5.29
C ILE A 46 4.82 4.74 6.81
N HIS A 47 6.06 4.67 7.29
CA HIS A 47 6.41 4.58 8.71
C HIS A 47 5.87 5.74 9.56
N VAL A 48 5.69 6.92 8.95
CA VAL A 48 5.13 8.11 9.62
C VAL A 48 3.66 7.85 10.03
N LEU A 49 2.89 7.13 9.21
CA LEU A 49 1.49 6.81 9.51
C LEU A 49 1.31 5.91 10.75
N PHE A 50 2.36 5.16 11.09
CA PHE A 50 2.40 4.32 12.29
C PHE A 50 3.08 5.02 13.47
N GLY A 51 3.51 6.28 13.32
CA GLY A 51 4.21 7.04 14.35
C GLY A 51 5.55 6.43 14.75
N ILE A 52 6.23 5.75 13.82
CA ILE A 52 7.58 5.21 14.06
C ILE A 52 8.59 6.32 13.86
N GLU A 53 9.38 6.59 14.91
CA GLU A 53 10.50 7.52 14.84
C GLU A 53 11.68 6.86 14.12
N PRO A 54 12.40 7.58 13.23
CA PRO A 54 13.45 6.97 12.42
C PRO A 54 14.62 6.34 13.18
N ASP A 55 14.93 6.85 14.36
CA ASP A 55 15.98 6.35 15.26
C ASP A 55 15.64 4.99 15.89
N ARG A 56 14.35 4.60 15.88
CA ARG A 56 13.90 3.29 16.36
C ARG A 56 13.98 2.20 15.30
N LEU A 57 14.24 2.55 14.04
CA LEU A 57 14.38 1.60 12.94
C LEU A 57 15.76 0.94 12.98
N ARG A 58 15.85 -0.24 13.59
CA ARG A 58 17.09 -1.03 13.65
C ARG A 58 17.59 -1.45 12.26
N TYR A 59 16.71 -2.07 11.48
CA TYR A 59 16.95 -2.48 10.10
C TYR A 59 15.78 -2.04 9.23
N THR A 60 16.08 -1.82 7.95
CA THR A 60 15.15 -1.38 6.92
C THR A 60 15.23 -2.30 5.70
N LEU A 61 14.31 -2.16 4.73
CA LEU A 61 14.37 -2.88 3.46
C LEU A 61 15.75 -2.74 2.80
N ASN A 62 16.34 -1.53 2.84
CA ASN A 62 17.67 -1.28 2.30
C ASN A 62 18.74 -2.16 2.94
N ASP A 63 18.68 -2.40 4.26
CA ASP A 63 19.69 -3.23 4.94
C ASP A 63 19.59 -4.69 4.51
N TYR A 64 18.38 -5.20 4.24
CA TYR A 64 18.17 -6.52 3.63
C TYR A 64 18.72 -6.57 2.19
N LEU A 65 18.36 -5.58 1.35
CA LEU A 65 18.83 -5.51 -0.04
C LEU A 65 20.35 -5.41 -0.17
N TRP A 66 21.03 -4.93 0.88
CA TRP A 66 22.49 -4.90 0.98
C TRP A 66 23.11 -6.07 1.74
N GLY A 67 22.35 -7.12 2.06
CA GLY A 67 22.82 -8.34 2.71
C GLY A 67 23.27 -8.15 4.16
N ARG A 68 22.79 -7.10 4.85
CA ARG A 68 23.17 -6.76 6.23
C ARG A 68 22.30 -7.44 7.29
N CYS A 69 21.12 -7.91 6.92
CA CYS A 69 20.16 -8.59 7.80
C CYS A 69 19.26 -9.53 7.00
N ARG A 70 18.54 -10.42 7.69
CA ARG A 70 17.41 -11.15 7.08
C ARG A 70 16.17 -10.27 7.03
N ILE A 71 15.26 -10.55 6.10
CA ILE A 71 14.09 -9.68 5.87
C ILE A 71 13.18 -9.57 7.10
N GLU A 72 13.03 -10.63 7.89
CA GLU A 72 12.24 -10.63 9.12
C GLU A 72 12.86 -9.75 10.23
N GLU A 73 14.17 -9.49 10.19
CA GLU A 73 14.84 -8.59 11.13
C GLU A 73 14.60 -7.11 10.79
N ALA A 74 14.19 -6.83 9.55
CA ALA A 74 13.74 -5.52 9.10
C ALA A 74 12.23 -5.30 9.29
N ALA A 75 11.50 -6.30 9.79
CA ALA A 75 10.07 -6.21 10.07
C ALA A 75 9.83 -5.69 11.51
N HIS A 76 9.10 -4.59 11.61
CA HIS A 76 8.76 -3.92 12.88
C HIS A 76 7.29 -4.16 13.18
N ASP A 77 6.99 -4.62 14.39
CA ASP A 77 5.60 -4.77 14.84
C ASP A 77 4.97 -3.39 15.09
N VAL A 78 3.90 -3.10 14.36
CA VAL A 78 3.11 -1.87 14.50
C VAL A 78 1.68 -2.15 14.97
N THR A 79 1.41 -3.36 15.45
CA THR A 79 0.08 -3.80 15.90
C THR A 79 -0.43 -2.93 17.04
N ASP A 80 0.43 -2.55 17.99
CA ASP A 80 0.06 -1.66 19.11
C ASP A 80 -0.38 -0.27 18.65
N ARG A 81 0.06 0.17 17.46
CA ARG A 81 -0.34 1.46 16.88
C ARG A 81 -1.76 1.45 16.33
N LEU A 82 -2.37 0.26 16.27
CA LEU A 82 -3.78 0.07 15.98
C LEU A 82 -4.62 0.09 17.28
N ALA A 83 -4.00 -0.17 18.44
CA ALA A 83 -4.68 -0.62 19.66
C ALA A 83 -5.67 0.38 20.28
N GLU A 84 -5.50 1.70 20.10
CA GLU A 84 -6.50 2.69 20.57
C GLU A 84 -7.84 2.57 19.82
N ALA A 85 -7.86 2.04 18.59
CA ALA A 85 -9.06 1.80 17.79
C ALA A 85 -9.45 0.31 17.67
N VAL A 86 -8.64 -0.58 18.25
CA VAL A 86 -8.69 -2.04 18.09
C VAL A 86 -8.90 -2.76 19.43
N ALA A 87 -9.22 -2.03 20.50
CA ALA A 87 -9.70 -2.60 21.77
C ALA A 87 -10.95 -3.49 21.52
N GLY A 88 -10.70 -4.78 21.25
CA GLY A 88 -11.70 -5.79 20.90
C GLY A 88 -11.45 -6.65 19.65
N ALA A 89 -10.39 -6.44 18.85
CA ALA A 89 -10.19 -7.26 17.64
C ALA A 89 -9.42 -8.58 17.87
N ALA A 90 -9.79 -9.58 17.07
CA ALA A 90 -9.44 -10.99 17.18
C ALA A 90 -7.98 -11.33 16.76
N GLY A 91 -6.97 -10.81 17.46
CA GLY A 91 -5.60 -11.35 17.40
C GLY A 91 -4.84 -11.21 16.08
N GLY A 92 -5.27 -10.33 15.17
CA GLY A 92 -4.50 -10.01 13.95
C GLY A 92 -3.28 -9.14 14.24
N THR A 93 -2.33 -9.11 13.31
CA THR A 93 -1.06 -8.39 13.46
C THR A 93 -0.72 -7.59 12.21
N VAL A 94 0.01 -6.49 12.38
CA VAL A 94 0.61 -5.72 11.29
C VAL A 94 2.10 -5.57 11.53
N MET A 95 2.89 -6.09 10.60
CA MET A 95 4.32 -5.91 10.53
C MET A 95 4.65 -4.92 9.43
N LEU A 96 5.60 -4.02 9.66
CA LEU A 96 6.07 -3.07 8.64
C LEU A 96 7.56 -3.30 8.37
N VAL A 97 7.90 -3.48 7.09
CA VAL A 97 9.27 -3.38 6.58
C VAL A 97 9.42 -2.02 5.89
N PRO A 98 9.94 -1.00 6.59
CA PRO A 98 10.07 0.34 6.01
C PRO A 98 11.34 0.46 5.19
N SER A 99 11.34 1.40 4.24
CA SER A 99 12.54 1.83 3.54
C SER A 99 13.32 2.88 4.33
N SER A 100 14.64 2.93 4.14
CA SER A 100 15.54 3.82 4.88
C SER A 100 15.36 5.29 4.49
N ILE A 101 15.14 6.14 5.48
CA ILE A 101 15.09 7.60 5.29
C ILE A 101 16.47 8.27 5.27
N ARG A 102 17.56 7.50 5.49
CA ARG A 102 18.91 8.04 5.52
C ARG A 102 19.33 8.48 4.11
N PRO A 103 19.71 9.76 3.89
CA PRO A 103 20.04 10.25 2.55
C PRO A 103 21.12 9.45 1.83
N GLY A 104 22.10 8.93 2.57
CA GLY A 104 23.16 8.08 2.01
C GLY A 104 22.64 6.75 1.44
N GLU A 105 21.68 6.11 2.11
CA GLU A 105 21.08 4.85 1.65
C GLU A 105 20.17 5.08 0.43
N ILE A 106 19.40 6.18 0.43
CA ILE A 106 18.58 6.58 -0.72
C ILE A 106 19.46 6.89 -1.93
N ALA A 107 20.49 7.73 -1.75
CA ALA A 107 21.42 8.08 -2.81
C ALA A 107 22.17 6.86 -3.36
N ARG A 108 22.48 5.89 -2.49
CA ARG A 108 23.11 4.63 -2.89
C ARG A 108 22.20 3.83 -3.81
N VAL A 109 20.93 3.64 -3.44
CA VAL A 109 19.96 2.93 -4.29
C VAL A 109 19.77 3.62 -5.63
N VAL A 110 19.68 4.96 -5.66
CA VAL A 110 19.54 5.71 -6.91
C VAL A 110 20.78 5.58 -7.82
N LYS A 111 21.99 5.46 -7.26
CA LYS A 111 23.25 5.40 -8.02
C LYS A 111 23.67 3.99 -8.40
N GLU A 112 23.53 3.05 -7.47
CA GLU A 112 24.05 1.68 -7.57
C GLU A 112 22.95 0.68 -7.94
N GLY A 113 21.67 1.04 -7.81
CA GLY A 113 20.55 0.10 -7.92
C GLY A 113 20.54 -0.90 -6.76
N TYR A 114 19.74 -1.95 -6.90
CA TYR A 114 19.79 -3.15 -6.07
C TYR A 114 19.30 -4.35 -6.88
N ASP A 115 19.50 -5.57 -6.36
CA ASP A 115 19.02 -6.77 -7.03
C ASP A 115 17.52 -6.99 -6.78
N VAL A 116 16.73 -6.84 -7.83
CA VAL A 116 15.28 -7.04 -7.80
C VAL A 116 14.90 -8.50 -7.49
N ASN A 117 15.78 -9.46 -7.77
CA ASN A 117 15.56 -10.85 -7.38
C ASN A 117 15.62 -11.04 -5.86
N LEU A 118 16.53 -10.32 -5.18
CA LEU A 118 16.56 -10.31 -3.71
C LEU A 118 15.26 -9.72 -3.16
N LEU A 119 14.71 -8.69 -3.79
CA LEU A 119 13.41 -8.15 -3.36
C LEU A 119 12.30 -9.21 -3.43
N ASN A 120 12.25 -9.98 -4.52
CA ASN A 120 11.31 -11.09 -4.67
C ASN A 120 11.53 -12.19 -3.63
N ASP A 121 12.78 -12.60 -3.39
CA ASP A 121 13.13 -13.59 -2.37
C ASP A 121 12.71 -13.11 -0.97
N GLY A 122 12.92 -11.82 -0.68
CA GLY A 122 12.52 -11.18 0.56
C GLY A 122 11.02 -11.24 0.80
N PHE A 123 10.19 -11.05 -0.24
CA PHE A 123 8.74 -11.21 -0.12
C PHE A 123 8.35 -12.64 0.25
N GLN A 124 8.98 -13.64 -0.37
CA GLN A 124 8.70 -15.07 -0.10
C GLN A 124 9.19 -15.48 1.29
N ASP A 125 10.39 -15.03 1.69
CA ASP A 125 10.98 -15.30 2.98
C ASP A 125 10.19 -14.67 4.12
N LEU A 126 9.80 -13.40 3.97
CA LEU A 126 8.98 -12.69 4.95
C LEU A 126 7.61 -13.37 5.12
N SER A 127 6.98 -13.74 4.00
CA SER A 127 5.70 -14.46 3.98
C SER A 127 5.77 -15.78 4.76
N ARG A 128 6.85 -16.55 4.58
CA ARG A 128 7.05 -17.82 5.28
C ARG A 128 7.42 -17.61 6.75
N ALA A 129 8.37 -16.73 7.05
CA ALA A 129 8.91 -16.51 8.38
C ALA A 129 7.85 -15.99 9.37
N LEU A 130 6.97 -15.10 8.90
CA LEU A 130 5.89 -14.51 9.71
C LEU A 130 4.55 -15.23 9.51
N ALA A 131 4.54 -16.30 8.70
CA ALA A 131 3.35 -17.07 8.32
C ALA A 131 2.19 -16.16 7.86
N LEU A 132 2.47 -15.20 6.98
CA LEU A 132 1.51 -14.14 6.64
C LEU A 132 0.24 -14.68 5.96
N ASP A 133 -0.88 -14.06 6.27
CA ASP A 133 -2.10 -14.19 5.47
C ASP A 133 -2.05 -13.24 4.28
N TYR A 134 -1.56 -12.01 4.49
CA TYR A 134 -1.44 -10.97 3.47
C TYR A 134 -0.06 -10.30 3.49
N LEU A 135 0.48 -10.05 2.30
CA LEU A 135 1.65 -9.21 2.07
C LEU A 135 1.22 -8.00 1.23
N LEU A 136 1.29 -6.81 1.80
CA LEU A 136 0.95 -5.56 1.13
C LEU A 136 2.22 -4.87 0.65
N ILE A 137 2.26 -4.47 -0.62
CA ILE A 137 3.41 -3.78 -1.22
C ILE A 137 3.01 -2.33 -1.51
N ASP A 138 3.65 -1.38 -0.81
CA ASP A 138 3.51 0.05 -1.08
C ASP A 138 4.58 0.49 -2.07
N THR A 139 4.19 0.71 -3.33
CA THR A 139 5.15 0.88 -4.43
C THR A 139 5.57 2.34 -4.63
N HIS A 140 6.75 2.54 -5.24
CA HIS A 140 7.11 3.84 -5.84
C HIS A 140 6.16 4.18 -7.01
N PRO A 141 5.78 5.46 -7.21
CA PRO A 141 4.98 5.85 -8.38
C PRO A 141 5.71 5.67 -9.71
N GLY A 142 4.95 5.55 -10.80
CA GLY A 142 5.48 5.47 -12.15
C GLY A 142 5.75 4.03 -12.59
N VAL A 143 6.68 3.82 -13.51
CA VAL A 143 6.99 2.48 -14.02
C VAL A 143 8.51 2.29 -14.02
N ASN A 144 8.98 1.38 -13.18
CA ASN A 144 10.36 0.93 -13.08
C ASN A 144 10.41 -0.59 -12.85
N GLU A 145 11.60 -1.17 -12.78
CA GLU A 145 11.80 -2.62 -12.62
C GLU A 145 11.14 -3.17 -11.34
N GLU A 146 11.29 -2.45 -10.23
CA GLU A 146 10.68 -2.79 -8.93
C GLU A 146 9.15 -2.85 -9.00
N THR A 147 8.57 -1.87 -9.70
CA THR A 147 7.13 -1.75 -9.91
C THR A 147 6.63 -2.88 -10.80
N LEU A 148 7.39 -3.22 -11.85
CA LEU A 148 7.08 -4.34 -12.74
C LEU A 148 7.07 -5.66 -11.97
N LEU A 149 8.07 -5.91 -11.11
CA LEU A 149 8.09 -7.07 -10.23
C LEU A 149 6.85 -7.07 -9.34
N SER A 150 6.58 -5.97 -8.64
CA SER A 150 5.45 -5.85 -7.70
C SER A 150 4.13 -6.14 -8.40
N ILE A 151 3.93 -5.60 -9.61
CA ILE A 151 2.76 -5.89 -10.45
C ILE A 151 2.70 -7.37 -10.81
N ALA A 152 3.81 -7.95 -11.30
CA ALA A 152 3.85 -9.32 -11.81
C ALA A 152 3.56 -10.38 -10.73
N ILE A 153 3.95 -10.15 -9.48
CA ILE A 153 3.77 -11.11 -8.38
C ILE A 153 2.45 -10.92 -7.62
N SER A 154 1.70 -9.85 -7.89
CA SER A 154 0.49 -9.53 -7.13
C SER A 154 -0.68 -10.42 -7.50
N ASP A 155 -1.34 -10.98 -6.49
CA ASP A 155 -2.67 -11.59 -6.66
C ASP A 155 -3.72 -10.49 -6.91
N THR A 156 -3.58 -9.36 -6.21
CA THR A 156 -4.43 -8.18 -6.39
C THR A 156 -3.61 -6.92 -6.56
N LEU A 157 -3.87 -6.16 -7.62
CA LEU A 157 -3.29 -4.84 -7.85
C LEU A 157 -4.34 -3.74 -7.66
N LEU A 158 -4.12 -2.89 -6.66
CA LEU A 158 -4.89 -1.70 -6.36
C LEU A 158 -4.25 -0.50 -7.05
N LEU A 159 -4.93 0.07 -8.06
CA LEU A 159 -4.45 1.26 -8.77
C LEU A 159 -5.15 2.51 -8.27
N VAL A 160 -4.39 3.38 -7.60
CA VAL A 160 -4.86 4.65 -7.05
C VAL A 160 -4.66 5.77 -8.07
N LEU A 161 -5.74 6.50 -8.35
CA LEU A 161 -5.74 7.64 -9.26
C LEU A 161 -6.58 8.78 -8.69
N ARG A 162 -6.32 10.02 -9.10
CA ARG A 162 -7.14 11.18 -8.80
C ARG A 162 -7.99 11.56 -10.01
N PRO A 163 -9.05 12.37 -9.85
CA PRO A 163 -9.80 12.91 -10.98
C PRO A 163 -9.00 14.01 -11.71
N ASP A 164 -7.87 13.61 -12.30
CA ASP A 164 -6.90 14.45 -12.98
C ASP A 164 -6.51 13.82 -14.33
N HIS A 165 -6.31 14.65 -15.35
CA HIS A 165 -6.03 14.18 -16.71
C HIS A 165 -4.70 13.42 -16.81
N GLN A 166 -3.68 13.81 -16.06
CA GLN A 166 -2.38 13.14 -16.09
C GLN A 166 -2.44 11.79 -15.35
N ASP A 167 -3.17 11.74 -14.23
CA ASP A 167 -3.44 10.49 -13.52
C ASP A 167 -4.21 9.51 -14.43
N TYR A 168 -5.20 9.98 -15.19
CA TYR A 168 -5.94 9.14 -16.14
C TYR A 168 -5.06 8.54 -17.24
N GLN A 169 -4.22 9.36 -17.88
CA GLN A 169 -3.30 8.89 -18.92
C GLN A 169 -2.28 7.91 -18.36
N GLY A 170 -1.69 8.23 -17.22
CA GLY A 170 -0.72 7.37 -16.55
C GLY A 170 -1.29 6.03 -16.12
N THR A 171 -2.51 6.04 -15.55
CA THR A 171 -3.20 4.81 -15.13
C THR A 171 -3.47 3.88 -16.31
N ALA A 172 -3.77 4.42 -17.51
CA ALA A 172 -3.93 3.61 -18.71
C ALA A 172 -2.66 2.84 -19.07
N VAL A 173 -1.48 3.45 -18.91
CA VAL A 173 -0.18 2.81 -19.14
C VAL A 173 0.04 1.66 -18.17
N THR A 174 -0.16 1.90 -16.87
CA THR A 174 0.02 0.85 -15.85
C THR A 174 -0.98 -0.30 -16.05
N LEU A 175 -2.23 0.00 -16.41
CA LEU A 175 -3.25 -1.02 -16.68
C LEU A 175 -2.89 -1.92 -17.86
N ASP A 176 -2.35 -1.36 -18.94
CA ASP A 176 -1.88 -2.15 -20.08
C ASP A 176 -0.76 -3.13 -19.66
N LEU A 177 0.16 -2.63 -18.84
CA LEU A 177 1.27 -3.41 -18.29
C LEU A 177 0.77 -4.55 -17.39
N ALA A 178 -0.12 -4.25 -16.46
CA ALA A 178 -0.69 -5.23 -15.54
C ALA A 178 -1.48 -6.34 -16.26
N ARG A 179 -2.18 -6.00 -17.35
CA ARG A 179 -2.85 -7.00 -18.21
C ARG A 179 -1.86 -7.91 -18.91
N ARG A 180 -0.77 -7.36 -19.46
CA ARG A 180 0.28 -8.15 -20.12
C ARG A 180 0.99 -9.08 -19.14
N LEU A 181 1.15 -8.64 -17.89
CA LEU A 181 1.73 -9.43 -16.81
C LEU A 181 0.74 -10.44 -16.19
N GLY A 182 -0.54 -10.40 -16.60
CA GLY A 182 -1.53 -11.40 -16.20
C GLY A 182 -1.97 -11.30 -14.75
N VAL A 183 -2.01 -10.08 -14.16
CA VAL A 183 -2.47 -9.87 -12.78
C VAL A 183 -3.89 -10.45 -12.61
N PRO A 184 -4.13 -11.33 -11.63
CA PRO A 184 -5.42 -12.01 -11.46
C PRO A 184 -6.57 -11.05 -11.15
N GLN A 185 -6.35 -10.08 -10.25
CA GLN A 185 -7.37 -9.11 -9.85
C GLN A 185 -6.85 -7.67 -9.99
N LEU A 186 -7.60 -6.86 -10.75
CA LEU A 186 -7.33 -5.42 -10.94
C LEU A 186 -8.49 -4.62 -10.34
N LEU A 187 -8.17 -3.69 -9.43
CA LEU A 187 -9.14 -2.80 -8.80
C LEU A 187 -8.67 -1.34 -8.89
N LEU A 188 -9.56 -0.42 -9.27
CA LEU A 188 -9.29 1.02 -9.27
C LEU A 188 -9.76 1.69 -7.99
N ILE A 189 -9.01 2.68 -7.50
CA ILE A 189 -9.36 3.52 -6.36
C ILE A 189 -9.25 4.97 -6.77
N VAL A 190 -10.39 5.66 -6.87
CA VAL A 190 -10.43 7.07 -7.26
C VAL A 190 -10.36 7.91 -6.00
N ASN A 191 -9.20 8.49 -5.71
CA ASN A 191 -8.94 9.21 -4.45
C ASN A 191 -8.97 10.73 -4.62
N LYS A 192 -9.14 11.44 -3.50
CA LYS A 192 -9.20 12.91 -3.41
C LYS A 192 -10.31 13.51 -4.28
N VAL A 193 -11.45 12.83 -4.34
CA VAL A 193 -12.60 13.31 -5.11
C VAL A 193 -13.31 14.42 -4.34
N LEU A 194 -13.58 15.54 -5.00
CA LEU A 194 -14.33 16.64 -4.38
C LEU A 194 -15.71 16.15 -3.94
N PRO A 195 -16.13 16.38 -2.68
CA PRO A 195 -17.45 15.92 -2.19
C PRO A 195 -18.64 16.46 -2.98
N SER A 196 -18.46 17.53 -3.76
CA SER A 196 -19.49 18.10 -4.64
C SER A 196 -19.74 17.31 -5.93
N LEU A 197 -18.90 16.32 -6.25
CA LEU A 197 -19.05 15.47 -7.43
C LEU A 197 -19.95 14.26 -7.14
N ASP A 198 -20.66 13.78 -8.15
CA ASP A 198 -21.37 12.50 -8.06
C ASP A 198 -20.38 11.33 -8.11
N PHE A 199 -20.21 10.63 -6.99
CA PHE A 199 -19.26 9.52 -6.87
C PHE A 199 -19.68 8.32 -7.69
N ARG A 200 -20.99 8.09 -7.85
CA ARG A 200 -21.50 6.96 -8.62
C ARG A 200 -21.26 7.20 -10.10
N GLU A 201 -21.62 8.38 -10.61
CA GLU A 201 -21.38 8.73 -12.01
C GLU A 201 -19.88 8.67 -12.35
N LEU A 202 -19.03 9.22 -11.47
CA LEU A 202 -17.58 9.18 -11.65
C LEU A 202 -17.04 7.75 -11.67
N SER A 203 -17.50 6.91 -10.73
CA SER A 203 -17.15 5.49 -10.65
C SER A 203 -17.54 4.76 -11.94
N ASP A 204 -18.79 4.88 -12.38
CA ASP A 204 -19.32 4.19 -13.57
C ASP A 204 -18.56 4.62 -14.84
N ARG A 205 -18.26 5.92 -14.97
CA ARG A 205 -17.49 6.45 -16.09
C ARG A 205 -16.07 5.89 -16.13
N ILE A 206 -15.38 5.87 -14.99
CA ILE A 206 -14.00 5.35 -14.89
C ILE A 206 -13.98 3.84 -15.12
N ALA A 207 -14.90 3.11 -14.51
CA ALA A 207 -15.01 1.66 -14.70
C ALA A 207 -15.26 1.27 -16.16
N SER A 208 -16.15 2.01 -16.84
CA SER A 208 -16.43 1.82 -18.27
C SER A 208 -15.22 2.15 -19.15
N THR A 209 -14.56 3.28 -18.88
CA THR A 209 -13.39 3.75 -19.64
C THR A 209 -12.25 2.74 -19.60
N TYR A 210 -11.93 2.26 -18.40
CA TYR A 210 -10.80 1.35 -18.20
C TYR A 210 -11.17 -0.11 -18.33
N ARG A 211 -12.45 -0.48 -18.31
CA ARG A 211 -12.93 -1.88 -18.22
C ARG A 211 -12.31 -2.61 -17.03
N VAL A 212 -12.29 -1.93 -15.88
CA VAL A 212 -11.79 -2.44 -14.60
C VAL A 212 -12.73 -1.94 -13.51
N PRO A 213 -13.15 -2.78 -12.55
CA PRO A 213 -14.01 -2.33 -11.46
C PRO A 213 -13.33 -1.25 -10.61
N VAL A 214 -14.12 -0.26 -10.19
CA VAL A 214 -13.72 0.73 -9.17
C VAL A 214 -14.12 0.18 -7.81
N ALA A 215 -13.13 -0.11 -6.96
CA ALA A 215 -13.35 -0.64 -5.61
C ALA A 215 -13.92 0.43 -4.67
N ALA A 216 -13.45 1.68 -4.79
CA ALA A 216 -14.00 2.80 -4.05
C ALA A 216 -13.69 4.15 -4.71
N VAL A 217 -14.56 5.11 -4.42
CA VAL A 217 -14.32 6.54 -4.65
C VAL A 217 -14.13 7.19 -3.28
N LEU A 218 -12.90 7.63 -3.00
CA LEU A 218 -12.51 8.19 -1.71
C LEU A 218 -12.56 9.73 -1.78
N PRO A 219 -13.32 10.39 -0.87
CA PRO A 219 -13.45 11.84 -0.87
C PRO A 219 -12.15 12.52 -0.47
N LEU A 220 -11.95 13.74 -0.97
CA LEU A 220 -11.03 14.69 -0.36
C LEU A 220 -11.58 15.07 1.03
N SER A 221 -10.83 14.74 2.08
CA SER A 221 -11.18 15.09 3.47
C SER A 221 -10.22 16.15 4.02
N GLU A 222 -10.78 17.28 4.47
CA GLU A 222 -10.01 18.31 5.19
C GLU A 222 -9.44 17.78 6.51
N ASP A 223 -10.19 16.94 7.23
CA ASP A 223 -9.74 16.36 8.49
C ASP A 223 -8.55 15.43 8.29
N MET A 224 -8.54 14.69 7.18
CA MET A 224 -7.38 13.88 6.79
C MET A 224 -6.17 14.75 6.45
N VAL A 225 -6.38 15.91 5.81
CA VAL A 225 -5.31 16.89 5.56
C VAL A 225 -4.79 17.47 6.87
N ARG A 226 -5.67 17.81 7.82
CA ARG A 226 -5.29 18.30 9.16
C ARG A 226 -4.55 17.25 9.97
N LEU A 227 -4.93 15.97 9.85
CA LEU A 227 -4.24 14.85 10.50
C LEU A 227 -2.77 14.77 10.04
N GLY A 228 -2.46 15.14 8.79
CA GLY A 228 -1.08 15.36 8.35
C GLY A 228 -0.18 14.12 8.47
N SER A 229 -0.70 12.94 8.14
CA SER A 229 -0.03 11.64 8.33
C SER A 229 0.24 11.24 9.79
N GLY A 230 -0.36 11.93 10.77
CA GLY A 230 -0.22 11.63 12.20
C GLY A 230 -0.95 10.37 12.70
N GLY A 231 -1.41 9.50 11.79
CA GLY A 231 -2.10 8.27 12.16
C GLY A 231 -2.92 7.67 11.00
N LEU A 232 -3.65 6.61 11.33
CA LEU A 232 -4.48 5.88 10.37
C LEU A 232 -5.92 6.43 10.37
N TYR A 233 -6.23 7.29 9.40
CA TYR A 233 -7.48 8.04 9.36
C TYR A 233 -8.75 7.17 9.41
N SER A 234 -8.76 5.99 8.77
CA SER A 234 -9.94 5.09 8.82
C SER A 234 -10.22 4.53 10.21
N LEU A 235 -9.22 4.51 11.10
CA LEU A 235 -9.37 4.10 12.49
C LEU A 235 -9.78 5.26 13.38
N LEU A 236 -9.20 6.44 13.14
CA LEU A 236 -9.46 7.66 13.92
C LEU A 236 -10.85 8.27 13.61
N ALA A 237 -11.34 8.10 12.38
CA ALA A 237 -12.64 8.57 11.93
C ALA A 237 -13.45 7.42 11.28
N PRO A 238 -13.89 6.41 12.08
CA PRO A 238 -14.46 5.17 11.56
C PRO A 238 -15.83 5.33 10.89
N THR A 239 -16.52 6.45 11.13
CA THR A 239 -17.81 6.79 10.49
C THR A 239 -17.64 7.72 9.29
N SER A 240 -16.41 7.97 8.84
CA SER A 240 -16.14 8.84 7.68
C SER A 240 -16.33 8.07 6.37
N ALA A 241 -16.74 8.78 5.32
CA ALA A 241 -16.84 8.21 3.98
C ALA A 241 -15.50 7.63 3.44
N TYR A 242 -14.36 8.14 3.94
CA TYR A 242 -13.07 7.52 3.67
C TYR A 242 -12.94 6.14 4.33
N ALA A 243 -13.34 6.01 5.59
CA ALA A 243 -13.32 4.73 6.31
C ALA A 243 -14.24 3.69 5.65
N ASP A 244 -15.44 4.10 5.22
CA ASP A 244 -16.37 3.24 4.46
C ASP A 244 -15.74 2.76 3.16
N GLY A 245 -15.08 3.65 2.42
CA GLY A 245 -14.37 3.29 1.18
C GLY A 245 -13.21 2.32 1.41
N ILE A 246 -12.40 2.51 2.46
CA ILE A 246 -11.35 1.56 2.85
C ILE A 246 -11.97 0.20 3.22
N ALA A 247 -13.07 0.18 3.96
CA ALA A 247 -13.75 -1.05 4.33
C ALA A 247 -14.29 -1.80 3.10
N ALA A 248 -14.83 -1.08 2.11
CA ALA A 248 -15.26 -1.65 0.82
C ALA A 248 -14.09 -2.26 0.03
N ILE A 249 -12.97 -1.54 -0.08
CA ILE A 249 -11.75 -2.07 -0.72
C ILE A 249 -11.28 -3.33 0.01
N THR A 250 -11.24 -3.29 1.34
CA THR A 250 -10.77 -4.42 2.16
C THR A 250 -11.72 -5.62 2.05
N ALA A 251 -13.02 -5.41 1.88
CA ALA A 251 -13.98 -6.49 1.63
C ALA A 251 -13.71 -7.20 0.29
N LEU A 252 -13.35 -6.46 -0.76
CA LEU A 252 -12.99 -7.05 -2.05
C LEU A 252 -11.67 -7.83 -1.98
N VAL A 253 -10.65 -7.27 -1.32
CA VAL A 253 -9.34 -7.93 -1.14
C VAL A 253 -9.44 -9.21 -0.30
N ASP A 254 -10.33 -9.24 0.69
CA ASP A 254 -10.52 -10.36 1.62
C ASP A 254 -11.60 -11.35 1.14
N SER A 255 -12.18 -11.16 -0.06
CA SER A 255 -13.33 -11.95 -0.55
C SER A 255 -12.99 -13.37 -1.02
N ASP A 256 -11.70 -13.69 -1.20
CA ASP A 256 -11.21 -14.98 -1.70
C ASP A 256 -10.77 -15.97 -0.59
N ARG A 257 -11.25 -15.79 0.65
CA ARG A 257 -11.03 -16.72 1.79
C ARG A 257 -12.29 -17.01 2.60
#